data_AF-A0A1M7AX07-F1
#
_entry.id   AF-A0A1M7AX07-F1
#
_cell.length_a   1.000
_cell.length_b   1.000
_cell.length_c   1.000
_cell.angle_alpha   90.00
_cell.angle_beta   90.00
_cell.angle_gamma   90.00
#
_symmetry.space_group_name_H-M   'P 1'
#
loop_
_entity.id
_entity.type
_entity.pdbx_description
1 polymer ?
#
loop_
_entity_poly.entity_id
_entity_poly.type
_entity_poly.pdbx_seq_one_letter_code
_entity_poly.pdbx_strand_id
1 'polypeptide(L)'
;MNWWNISVFYIIPIVSVVFFFFWKRKYLWMAPLISTAISVVISLLAMPSILSDAEHRNMFFGISVMLHILIAVGLTALAYAAAYFWDRKGKKKF
;
A
#
# COMPACT_ATOMS: atom_id res chain seq x y z
N MET A 1 19.90 -5.67 2.94
CA MET A 1 18.52 -5.19 3.17
C MET A 1 17.63 -6.41 3.36
N ASN A 2 16.91 -6.53 4.48
CA ASN A 2 16.08 -7.70 4.74
C ASN A 2 14.98 -7.82 3.68
N TRP A 3 14.95 -8.93 2.93
CA TRP A 3 13.94 -9.27 1.93
C TRP A 3 12.49 -9.13 2.45
N TRP A 4 12.33 -9.33 3.76
CA TRP A 4 11.09 -9.09 4.50
C TRP A 4 10.60 -7.64 4.43
N ASN A 5 11.47 -6.67 4.73
CA ASN A 5 11.11 -5.25 4.73
C ASN A 5 10.75 -4.78 3.32
N ILE A 6 11.49 -5.22 2.30
CA ILE A 6 11.17 -4.87 0.90
C ILE A 6 9.80 -5.41 0.51
N SER A 7 9.48 -6.65 0.88
CA SER A 7 8.18 -7.25 0.56
C SER A 7 7.04 -6.50 1.23
N VAL A 8 7.16 -6.21 2.53
CA VAL A 8 6.11 -5.58 3.32
C VAL A 8 5.89 -4.12 2.90
N PHE A 9 6.95 -3.34 2.70
CA PHE A 9 6.83 -1.89 2.43
C PHE A 9 6.66 -1.51 0.96
N TYR A 10 7.11 -2.36 0.02
CA TYR A 10 7.05 -2.04 -1.41
C TYR A 10 6.18 -3.01 -2.20
N ILE A 11 6.41 -4.32 -2.07
CA ILE A 11 5.73 -5.30 -2.94
C ILE A 11 4.22 -5.33 -2.66
N ILE A 12 3.81 -5.45 -1.39
CA ILE A 12 2.40 -5.48 -1.00
C ILE A 12 1.62 -4.25 -1.50
N PRO A 13 2.05 -3.00 -1.24
CA PRO A 13 1.32 -1.82 -1.69
C PRO A 13 1.33 -1.68 -3.23
N ILE A 14 2.44 -2.00 -3.91
CA ILE A 14 2.50 -1.96 -5.38
C ILE A 14 1.52 -2.96 -5.99
N VAL A 15 1.54 -4.21 -5.55
CA VAL A 15 0.66 -5.26 -6.08
C VAL A 15 -0.81 -4.90 -5.82
N SER A 16 -1.12 -4.38 -4.63
CA SER A 16 -2.48 -3.96 -4.30
C SER A 16 -2.96 -2.82 -5.22
N VAL A 17 -2.16 -1.77 -5.40
CA VAL A 17 -2.51 -0.64 -6.29
C VAL A 17 -2.65 -1.09 -7.73
N VAL A 18 -1.73 -1.91 -8.25
CA VAL A 18 -1.81 -2.45 -9.62
C VAL A 18 -3.06 -3.31 -9.79
N PHE A 19 -3.35 -4.19 -8.84
CA PHE A 19 -4.54 -5.04 -8.88
C PHE A 19 -5.82 -4.20 -8.93
N PHE A 20 -5.97 -3.23 -8.03
CA PHE A 20 -7.14 -2.33 -8.03
C PHE A 20 -7.20 -1.43 -9.27
N PHE A 21 -6.05 -1.05 -9.83
CA PHE A 21 -5.97 -0.23 -11.04
C PHE A 21 -6.51 -0.95 -12.29
N PHE A 22 -6.27 -2.26 -12.42
CA PHE A 22 -6.75 -3.03 -13.56
C PHE A 22 -8.15 -3.62 -13.33
N TRP A 23 -8.44 -4.11 -12.13
CA TRP A 23 -9.70 -4.84 -11.89
C TRP A 23 -10.88 -3.89 -11.67
N LYS A 24 -10.75 -2.92 -10.76
CA LYS A 24 -11.88 -2.13 -10.24
C LYS A 24 -11.42 -0.71 -9.90
N ARG A 25 -11.06 0.09 -10.92
CA ARG A 25 -10.57 1.49 -10.76
C ARG A 25 -11.41 2.36 -9.81
N LYS A 26 -12.73 2.15 -9.73
CA LYS A 26 -13.63 2.86 -8.80
C LYS A 26 -13.25 2.67 -7.32
N TYR A 27 -12.51 1.60 -6.98
CA TYR A 27 -12.10 1.23 -5.63
C TYR A 27 -10.60 1.44 -5.38
N LEU A 28 -9.87 2.09 -6.30
CA LEU A 28 -8.45 2.42 -6.13
C LEU A 28 -8.16 3.16 -4.82
N TRP A 29 -9.09 4.01 -4.38
CA TRP A 29 -8.99 4.74 -3.11
C TRP A 29 -8.94 3.82 -1.88
N MET A 30 -9.45 2.59 -1.97
CA MET A 30 -9.39 1.60 -0.89
C MET A 30 -8.07 0.82 -0.86
N ALA A 31 -7.25 0.88 -1.92
CA ALA A 31 -6.02 0.12 -2.01
C ALA A 31 -5.05 0.39 -0.83
N PRO A 32 -4.83 1.64 -0.38
CA PRO A 32 -3.99 1.91 0.78
C PRO A 32 -4.52 1.31 2.08
N LEU A 33 -5.85 1.33 2.28
CA LEU A 33 -6.48 0.76 3.47
C LEU A 33 -6.33 -0.77 3.50
N ILE A 34 -6.61 -1.43 2.37
CA ILE A 34 -6.55 -2.88 2.26
C ILE A 34 -5.11 -3.39 2.34
N SER A 35 -4.16 -2.74 1.65
CA SER A 35 -2.74 -3.12 1.71
C SER A 35 -2.19 -2.97 3.12
N THR A 36 -2.55 -1.87 3.80
CA THR A 36 -2.12 -1.63 5.18
C THR A 36 -2.73 -2.65 6.14
N ALA A 37 -4.02 -2.95 6.02
CA ALA A 37 -4.66 -3.95 6.88
C ALA A 37 -4.02 -5.34 6.71
N ILE A 38 -3.79 -5.78 5.47
CA ILE A 38 -3.11 -7.05 5.18
C ILE A 38 -1.67 -7.04 5.72
N SER A 39 -0.94 -5.95 5.51
CA SER A 39 0.44 -5.77 6.00
C SER A 39 0.53 -5.85 7.53
N VAL A 40 -0.41 -5.20 8.25
CA VAL A 40 -0.48 -5.26 9.72
C VAL A 40 -0.77 -6.68 10.18
N VAL A 41 -1.76 -7.36 9.60
CA VAL A 41 -2.09 -8.75 9.97
C VAL A 41 -0.89 -9.67 9.75
N ILE A 42 -0.24 -9.61 8.59
CA ILE A 42 0.94 -10.44 8.30
C ILE A 42 2.08 -10.14 9.28
N SER A 43 2.33 -8.88 9.60
CA SER A 43 3.41 -8.49 10.52
C SER A 43 3.14 -8.97 11.95
N LEU A 44 1.89 -8.92 12.41
CA LEU A 44 1.50 -9.45 13.72
C LEU A 44 1.66 -10.97 13.80
N LEU A 45 1.35 -11.69 12.73
CA LEU A 45 1.52 -13.15 12.64
C LEU A 45 3.01 -13.53 12.59
N ALA A 46 3.82 -12.79 11.83
CA ALA A 46 5.25 -13.08 11.68
C ALA A 46 6.07 -12.66 12.90
N MET A 47 5.66 -11.57 13.57
CA MET A 47 6.39 -10.99 14.68
C MET A 47 5.43 -10.63 15.82
N PRO A 48 4.96 -11.63 16.60
CA PRO A 48 4.01 -11.40 17.69
C PRO A 48 4.58 -10.56 18.84
N SER A 49 5.91 -10.41 18.92
CA SER A 49 6.58 -9.53 19.90
C SER A 49 6.19 -8.06 19.77
N ILE A 50 5.64 -7.64 18.62
CA ILE A 50 5.03 -6.31 18.43
C ILE A 50 3.88 -6.06 19.43
N LEU A 51 3.22 -7.12 19.92
CA LEU A 51 2.14 -7.00 20.90
C LEU A 51 2.62 -7.05 22.35
N SER A 52 3.74 -7.73 22.63
CA SER A 52 4.25 -7.90 24.00
C SER A 52 5.14 -6.74 24.44
N ASP A 53 5.83 -6.10 23.51
CA ASP A 53 6.88 -5.13 23.80
C ASP A 53 6.46 -3.72 23.37
N ALA A 54 6.38 -2.81 24.33
CA ALA A 54 5.84 -1.47 24.12
C ALA A 54 6.67 -0.65 23.13
N GLU A 55 7.98 -0.88 23.08
CA GLU A 55 8.90 -0.23 22.16
C GLU A 55 8.68 -0.72 20.71
N HIS A 56 8.62 -2.05 20.52
CA HIS A 56 8.31 -2.65 19.23
C HIS A 56 6.92 -2.24 18.72
N ARG A 57 5.93 -2.14 19.61
CA ARG A 57 4.59 -1.65 19.27
C ARG A 57 4.64 -0.22 18.74
N ASN A 58 5.33 0.67 19.46
CA ASN A 58 5.38 2.08 19.11
C ASN A 58 6.14 2.31 17.80
N MET A 59 7.25 1.60 17.58
CA MET A 59 7.98 1.66 16.31
C MET A 59 7.15 1.09 15.15
N PHE A 60 6.43 0.00 15.37
CA PHE A 60 5.63 -0.64 14.33
C PHE A 60 4.42 0.22 13.94
N PHE A 61 3.59 0.64 14.90
CA PHE A 61 2.40 1.44 14.60
C PHE A 61 2.72 2.92 14.30
N GLY A 62 3.72 3.49 14.98
CA GLY A 62 4.05 4.91 14.83
C GLY A 62 4.89 5.23 13.59
N ILE A 63 5.81 4.33 13.21
CA ILE A 63 6.73 4.58 12.08
C ILE A 63 6.38 3.67 10.91
N SER A 64 6.42 2.36 11.09
CA SER A 64 6.24 1.39 10.00
C SER A 64 4.88 1.51 9.31
N VAL A 65 3.78 1.47 10.07
CA VAL A 65 2.42 1.61 9.51
C VAL A 65 2.23 2.96 8.85
N MET A 66 2.70 4.05 9.47
CA MET A 66 2.57 5.40 8.91
C MET A 66 3.33 5.54 7.58
N LEU A 67 4.53 4.98 7.50
CA LEU A 67 5.36 5.01 6.30
C LEU A 67 4.77 4.12 5.19
N HIS A 68 4.21 2.95 5.53
CA HIS A 68 3.48 2.10 4.59
C HIS A 68 2.26 2.82 4.00
N ILE A 69 1.45 3.49 4.84
CA ILE A 69 0.30 4.28 4.40
C ILE A 69 0.75 5.41 3.46
N LEU A 70 1.81 6.15 3.82
CA LEU A 70 2.37 7.22 2.98
C LEU A 70 2.77 6.72 1.59
N ILE A 71 3.49 5.60 1.52
CA ILE A 71 3.89 4.98 0.25
C ILE A 71 2.65 4.55 -0.55
N ALA A 72 1.71 3.86 0.09
CA ALA A 72 0.53 3.34 -0.56
C ALA A 72 -0.37 4.47 -1.10
N VAL A 73 -0.58 5.54 -0.33
CA VAL A 73 -1.32 6.74 -0.76
C VAL A 73 -0.61 7.42 -1.93
N GLY A 74 0.72 7.57 -1.87
CA GLY A 74 1.51 8.12 -2.97
C GLY A 74 1.37 7.32 -4.26
N LEU A 75 1.46 5.98 -4.17
CA LEU A 75 1.26 5.08 -5.31
C LEU A 75 -0.17 5.16 -5.86
N THR A 76 -1.19 5.21 -5.00
CA THR A 76 -2.59 5.38 -5.42
C THR A 76 -2.80 6.72 -6.12
N ALA A 77 -2.21 7.81 -5.63
CA ALA A 77 -2.28 9.12 -6.26
C ALA A 77 -1.61 9.12 -7.64
N LEU A 78 -0.43 8.50 -7.77
CA LEU A 78 0.25 8.30 -9.06
C LEU A 78 -0.59 7.45 -10.02
N ALA A 79 -1.24 6.40 -9.52
CA ALA A 79 -2.13 5.58 -10.33
C ALA A 79 -3.35 6.38 -10.82
N TYR A 80 -3.95 7.23 -9.99
CA TYR A 80 -5.02 8.14 -10.42
C TYR A 80 -4.53 9.14 -11.46
N ALA A 81 -3.35 9.74 -11.27
CA ALA A 81 -2.75 10.64 -12.26
C ALA A 81 -2.52 9.91 -13.60
N ALA A 82 -1.93 8.72 -13.56
CA ALA A 82 -1.71 7.89 -14.74
C ALA A 82 -3.03 7.52 -15.45
N ALA A 83 -4.08 7.15 -14.70
CA ALA A 83 -5.41 6.91 -15.25
C ALA A 83 -5.97 8.16 -15.94
N TYR A 84 -5.83 9.33 -15.33
CA TYR A 84 -6.31 10.60 -15.87
C TYR A 84 -5.60 10.97 -17.18
N PHE A 85 -4.28 10.82 -17.24
CA PHE A 85 -3.51 11.04 -18.48
C PHE A 85 -3.82 10.00 -19.56
N TRP A 86 -4.05 8.75 -19.18
CA TRP A 86 -4.45 7.68 -20.11
C TRP A 86 -5.82 7.98 -20.74
N ASP A 87 -6.80 8.42 -19.94
CA ASP A 87 -8.14 8.76 -20.41
C ASP A 87 -8.13 10.00 -21.33
N ARG A 88 -7.28 10.99 -21.04
CA ARG A 88 -7.04 12.14 -21.95
C ARG A 88 -6.37 11.76 -23.27
N LYS A 89 -5.48 10.77 -23.27
CA LYS A 89 -4.93 10.22 -24.53
C LYS A 89 -5.97 9.41 -25.30
N GLY A 90 -6.87 8.72 -24.60
CA GLY A 90 -8.01 7.98 -25.19
C GLY A 90 -9.04 8.90 -25.83
N LYS A 91 -9.39 10.03 -25.22
CA LYS A 91 -10.37 11.01 -25.75
C LYS A 91 -9.89 11.83 -26.96
N LYS A 92 -8.63 11.71 -27.39
CA LYS A 92 -8.16 12.30 -28.67
C LYS A 92 -8.41 11.40 -29.89
N LYS A 93 -9.02 10.23 -29.71
CA LYS A 93 -9.62 9.45 -30.79
C LYS A 93 -11.13 9.45 -30.58
N PHE A 94 -11.82 10.39 -31.22
CA PHE A 94 -13.10 10.27 -31.92
C PHE A 94 -13.56 11.68 -32.28
#